data_AF-A0A7Y5DWG8-F1
#
_entry.id   AF-A0A7Y5DWG8-F1
#
_cell.length_a   1.000
_cell.length_b   1.000
_cell.length_c   1.000
_cell.angle_alpha   90.00
_cell.angle_beta   90.00
_cell.angle_gamma   90.00
#
_symmetry.space_group_name_H-M   'P 1'
#
loop_
_entity.id
_entity.type
_entity.pdbx_description
1 polymer ?
#
loop_
_entity_poly.entity_id
_entity_poly.type
_entity_poly.pdbx_seq_one_letter_code
_entity_poly.pdbx_strand_id
1 'polypeptide(L)' 'MSIKKSLVVIGNGMVGQNFLASLMASQCKDSYHITTFCEEPRPAYDRVHLSAFFSGKTAAD' A
#
# COMPACT_ATOMS: atom_id res chain seq x y z
N MET A 1 24.04 13.44 10.72
CA MET A 1 22.83 12.86 10.09
C MET A 1 22.43 11.64 10.90
N SER A 2 21.18 11.55 11.37
CA SER A 2 20.68 10.32 11.98
C SER A 2 20.48 9.27 10.89
N ILE A 3 20.97 8.04 11.12
CA ILE A 3 20.81 6.94 10.17
C ILE A 3 19.37 6.45 10.26
N LYS A 4 18.61 6.57 9.16
CA LYS A 4 17.25 6.02 9.08
C LYS A 4 17.31 4.49 9.04
N LYS A 5 16.38 3.82 9.72
CA LYS A 5 16.25 2.35 9.66
C LYS A 5 15.64 1.94 8.32
N SER A 6 16.15 0.88 7.71
CA SER A 6 15.55 0.33 6.48
C SER A 6 14.29 -0.46 6.83
N LEU A 7 13.17 -0.14 6.20
CA LEU A 7 11.91 -0.87 6.27
C LEU A 7 11.56 -1.37 4.87
N VAL A 8 11.53 -2.69 4.71
CA VAL A 8 11.14 -3.33 3.45
C VAL A 8 9.74 -3.89 3.60
N VAL A 9 8.84 -3.51 2.68
CA VAL A 9 7.46 -4.03 2.63
C VAL A 9 7.30 -4.87 1.37
N ILE A 10 6.88 -6.12 1.52
CA ILE A 10 6.66 -7.04 0.40
C ILE A 10 5.15 -7.17 0.16
N GLY A 11 4.70 -6.74 -1.02
CA GLY A 11 3.31 -6.63 -1.42
C GLY A 11 2.71 -5.26 -1.13
N ASN A 12 2.11 -4.63 -2.15
CA ASN A 12 1.37 -3.37 -2.00
C ASN A 12 -0.14 -3.56 -2.25
N GLY A 13 -0.74 -4.55 -1.58
CA GLY A 13 -2.20 -4.68 -1.51
C GLY A 13 -2.81 -3.70 -0.51
N MET A 14 -4.13 -3.81 -0.26
CA MET A 14 -4.85 -2.88 0.63
C MET A 14 -4.20 -2.72 2.02
N VAL A 15 -3.71 -3.82 2.61
CA VAL A 15 -3.08 -3.79 3.94
C VAL A 15 -1.73 -3.07 3.90
N GLY A 16 -0.88 -3.37 2.91
CA GLY A 16 0.42 -2.72 2.74
C GLY A 16 0.28 -1.22 2.50
N GLN A 17 -0.66 -0.84 1.63
CA GLN A 17 -0.99 0.57 1.38
C GLN A 17 -1.48 1.28 2.64
N ASN A 18 -2.42 0.67 3.40
CA ASN A 18 -2.95 1.26 4.62
C ASN A 18 -1.87 1.42 5.71
N PHE A 19 -0.99 0.42 5.84
CA PHE A 19 0.16 0.48 6.74
C PHE A 19 1.10 1.64 6.38
N LEU A 20 1.48 1.76 5.12
CA LEU A 20 2.36 2.83 4.64
C LEU A 20 1.72 4.22 4.81
N ALA A 21 0.43 4.36 4.53
CA ALA A 21 -0.32 5.60 4.75
C ALA A 21 -0.32 5.99 6.25
N SER A 22 -0.59 5.03 7.12
CA SER A 22 -0.58 5.24 8.58
C SER A 22 0.80 5.60 9.09
N LEU A 23 1.86 4.94 8.59
CA LEU A 23 3.25 5.24 8.93
C LEU A 23 3.64 6.66 8.51
N MET A 24 3.25 7.08 7.30
CA MET A 24 3.51 8.44 6.79
C MET A 24 2.75 9.53 7.54
N ALA A 25 1.57 9.22 8.06
CA ALA A 25 0.81 10.11 8.93
C ALA A 25 1.38 10.18 10.37
N SER A 26 2.24 9.23 10.76
CA SER A 26 2.81 9.15 12.11
C SER A 26 4.08 9.99 12.28
N GLN A 27 4.46 10.24 13.54
CA GLN A 27 5.75 10.87 13.89
C GLN A 27 6.97 10.02 13.48
N CYS A 28 6.76 8.73 13.20
CA CYS A 28 7.82 7.79 12.85
C CYS A 28 8.27 7.90 11.39
N LYS A 29 7.60 8.69 10.54
CA LYS A 29 7.94 8.80 9.11
C LYS A 29 9.40 9.14 8.85
N ASP A 30 10.01 9.95 9.72
CA ASP A 30 11.37 10.43 9.56
C ASP A 30 12.42 9.41 10.06
N SER A 31 11.99 8.36 10.76
CA SER A 31 12.82 7.30 11.31
C SER A 31 13.19 6.21 10.29
N TYR A 32 12.48 6.14 9.16
CA TYR A 32 12.59 5.02 8.22
C TYR A 32 12.96 5.46 6.79
N HIS A 33 13.81 4.66 6.16
CA HIS A 33 13.96 4.58 4.71
C HIS A 33 13.12 3.40 4.23
N ILE A 34 12.16 3.63 3.35
CA ILE A 34 11.12 2.65 3.03
C ILE A 34 11.26 2.20 1.59
N THR A 35 11.29 0.90 1.38
CA THR A 35 11.24 0.29 0.05
C THR A 35 10.09 -0.70 0.01
N THR A 36 9.19 -0.54 -0.95
CA THR A 36 8.07 -1.46 -1.16
C THR A 36 8.27 -2.21 -2.46
N PHE A 37 8.11 -3.54 -2.42
CA PHE A 37 8.09 -4.38 -3.61
C PHE A 37 6.66 -4.83 -3.89
N CYS A 38 6.22 -4.73 -5.14
CA CYS A 38 4.92 -5.21 -5.56
C CYS A 38 5.05 -5.76 -6.99
N GLU A 39 4.58 -6.98 -7.21
CA GLU A 39 4.58 -7.61 -8.54
C GLU A 39 3.49 -7.02 -9.44
N GLU A 40 2.34 -6.67 -8.87
CA GLU A 40 1.24 -6.12 -9.66
C GLU A 40 1.58 -4.72 -10.19
N PRO A 41 1.31 -4.43 -11.48
CA PRO A 41 1.57 -3.12 -12.07
C PRO A 41 0.52 -2.07 -11.67
N ARG A 42 -0.48 -2.45 -10.86
CA ARG A 42 -1.58 -1.59 -10.42
C ARG A 42 -1.35 -1.16 -8.97
N PRO A 43 -1.70 0.09 -8.60
CA PRO A 43 -1.78 0.49 -7.20
C PRO A 43 -2.73 -0.42 -6.40
N ALA A 44 -2.63 -0.43 -5.07
CA ALA A 44 -3.57 -1.16 -4.22
C ALA A 44 -5.03 -0.79 -4.56
N TYR A 45 -5.88 -1.79 -4.75
CA TYR A 45 -7.30 -1.65 -5.04
C TYR A 45 -8.12 -2.57 -4.12
N ASP A 46 -9.43 -2.28 -4.03
CA ASP A 46 -10.34 -3.08 -3.23
C ASP A 46 -10.58 -4.45 -3.87
N ARG A 47 -9.93 -5.47 -3.30
CA ARG A 47 -10.09 -6.85 -3.76
C ARG A 47 -11.33 -7.54 -3.20
N VAL A 48 -11.90 -7.03 -2.11
CA VAL A 48 -13.10 -7.60 -1.48
C VAL A 48 -14.28 -7.49 -2.44
N HIS A 49 -14.37 -6.38 -3.17
CA HIS A 49 -15.47 -6.10 -4.08
C HIS A 49 -15.21 -6.49 -5.55
N LEU A 50 -14.14 -7.23 -5.85
CA LEU A 50 -13.83 -7.61 -7.24
C LEU A 50 -14.94 -8.41 -7.92
N SER A 51 -15.67 -9.24 -7.17
CA SER A 51 -16.77 -10.04 -7.74
C SER A 51 -17.92 -9.17 -8.27
N ALA A 52 -18.04 -7.91 -7.84
CA ALA A 52 -19.06 -7.00 -8.32
C ALA A 52 -18.90 -6.64 -9.81
N PHE A 53 -17.69 -6.80 -10.38
CA PHE A 53 -17.47 -6.63 -11.82
C PHE A 53 -18.29 -7.64 -12.65
N PHE A 54 -18.55 -8.84 -12.13
CA PHE A 54 -19.41 -9.81 -12.81
C PHE A 54 -20.88 -9.36 -12.86
N SER A 55 -21.26 -8.40 -12.02
CA SER A 55 -22.59 -7.79 -12.00
C SER A 55 -22.64 -6.44 -12.74
N GLY A 56 -21.61 -6.13 -13.53
CA GLY A 56 -21.57 -4.93 -14.38
C GLY A 56 -20.96 -3.69 -13.74
N LYS A 57 -20.42 -3.78 -12.51
CA LYS A 57 -19.60 -2.68 -11.96
C LYS A 57 -18.34 -2.47 -12.80
N THR A 58 -17.95 -1.23 -12.92
CA THR A 58 -16.70 -0.79 -13.53
C THR A 58 -15.68 -0.40 -12.46
N ALA A 59 -14.43 -0.17 -12.86
CA ALA A 59 -13.40 0.32 -11.94
C ALA A 59 -13.65 1.74 -11.42
N ALA A 60 -14.61 2.48 -11.99
CA ALA A 60 -15.00 3.81 -11.56
C ALA A 60 -16.21 3.82 -10.61
N ASP A 61 -16.84 2.66 -10.36
CA ASP A 61 -18.00 2.46 -9.47
C ASP A 61 -17.63 1.91 -8.08
#